data_AF-A0A7S1VS10-F1
#
_entry.id   AF-A0A7S1VS10-F1
#
_cell.length_a   1.000
_cell.length_b   1.000
_cell.length_c   1.000
_cell.angle_alpha   90.00
_cell.angle_beta   90.00
_cell.angle_gamma   90.00
#
_symmetry.space_group_name_H-M   'P 1'
#
loop_
_entity.id
_entity.type
_entity.pdbx_description
1 polymer ?
#
loop_
_entity_poly.entity_id
_entity_poly.type
_entity_poly.pdbx_seq_one_letter_code
_entity_poly.pdbx_strand_id
1 'polypeptide(L)'
;VKALAESISGFCLCIDDIQYADKESIALLDSLISDKSSDGVLFILIYREGAAVEPHVSEFVDPLLLLGKKAEQCEAALKTILLPVSKFDVEGVARLMSKRLGMQMVDARVVAPVVLDKTDGVAFDVCQFLDQLVTQDLLVQSPKGSWNWDLDRINEEAVTSENMLELLQIKVKLLNNDTQYVLKVAAALGHSFELNLLKQVVEHDSGRGSSCCPAFADVVSAIKTCMKKGILVRSSTQGQIAFAHDKIQETCCRNIEDDQIERDEFNLRIGKLLLQLARTAYDGDTQLMLLALNSINEASSSVCDAIEKVEIAQLNLAVGKMIMKKFAFTQASALFEHGVLLLGEESSWDLQYNMTLELHSCLAQSFNYQGRFAESQATVKQILAHTTNFNDEIAAYIAMLDVLTAEDKQREAVDTCFYALGQLGESINRKTNVFHVACSAVHTMISMRRFTNHDNVFALPRMTDPKKLATMKILGRLSTLEFFLGGGEV
;
A
#
# COMPACT_ATOMS: atom_id res chain seq x y z
N VAL A 1 1.28 0.99 -22.00
CA VAL A 1 0.57 -0.25 -22.42
C VAL A 1 0.52 -0.38 -23.94
N LYS A 2 -0.04 0.58 -24.68
CA LYS A 2 -0.04 0.59 -26.16
C LYS A 2 1.29 0.27 -26.84
N ALA A 3 2.37 0.97 -26.46
CA ALA A 3 3.71 0.72 -27.00
C ALA A 3 4.24 -0.72 -26.73
N LEU A 4 3.75 -1.36 -25.67
CA LEU A 4 4.08 -2.76 -25.32
C LEU A 4 3.19 -3.76 -26.07
N ALA A 5 1.92 -3.42 -26.31
CA ALA A 5 1.00 -4.26 -27.08
C ALA A 5 1.39 -4.33 -28.57
N GLU A 6 1.75 -3.19 -29.16
CA GLU A 6 2.15 -3.08 -30.58
C GLU A 6 3.50 -3.75 -30.88
N SER A 7 4.38 -3.91 -29.89
CA SER A 7 5.74 -4.45 -30.10
C SER A 7 5.88 -5.96 -29.94
N ILE A 8 4.91 -6.67 -29.33
CA ILE A 8 5.11 -8.06 -28.85
C ILE A 8 4.02 -9.05 -29.33
N SER A 9 3.19 -8.70 -30.32
CA SER A 9 2.12 -9.61 -30.83
C SER A 9 1.07 -10.01 -29.78
N GLY A 10 0.82 -9.11 -28.81
CA GLY A 10 -0.13 -9.30 -27.71
C GLY A 10 0.52 -9.10 -26.34
N PHE A 11 -0.24 -8.57 -25.38
CA PHE A 11 0.22 -8.28 -24.02
C PHE A 11 -0.81 -8.80 -23.01
N CYS A 12 -0.38 -9.50 -21.96
CA CYS A 12 -1.27 -9.97 -20.89
C CYS A 12 -0.93 -9.23 -19.60
N LEU A 13 -1.91 -8.53 -19.02
CA LEU A 13 -1.80 -7.88 -17.72
C LEU A 13 -2.63 -8.66 -16.71
N CYS A 14 -1.96 -9.28 -15.73
CA CYS A 14 -2.61 -9.98 -14.62
C CYS A 14 -2.49 -9.14 -13.35
N ILE A 15 -3.61 -8.85 -12.71
CA ILE A 15 -3.69 -8.06 -11.48
C ILE A 15 -4.35 -8.93 -10.42
N ASP A 16 -3.61 -9.16 -9.35
CA ASP A 16 -4.03 -9.99 -8.23
C ASP A 16 -4.66 -9.13 -7.12
N ASP A 17 -5.61 -9.72 -6.37
CA ASP A 17 -6.30 -9.12 -5.23
C ASP A 17 -6.75 -7.64 -5.44
N ILE A 18 -7.45 -7.36 -6.55
CA ILE A 18 -7.88 -6.00 -6.94
C ILE A 18 -8.78 -5.31 -5.90
N GLN A 19 -9.41 -6.05 -4.98
CA GLN A 19 -10.22 -5.49 -3.91
C GLN A 19 -9.46 -4.53 -2.97
N TYR A 20 -8.12 -4.56 -2.97
CA TYR A 20 -7.28 -3.64 -2.19
C TYR A 20 -6.82 -2.41 -2.97
N ALA A 21 -7.18 -2.28 -4.25
CA ALA A 21 -6.81 -1.13 -5.06
C ALA A 21 -7.58 0.12 -4.61
N ASP A 22 -6.87 1.25 -4.56
CA ASP A 22 -7.49 2.56 -4.33
C ASP A 22 -8.34 3.01 -5.52
N LYS A 23 -9.14 4.06 -5.30
CA LYS A 23 -10.08 4.58 -6.30
C LYS A 23 -9.36 5.05 -7.57
N GLU A 24 -8.19 5.65 -7.40
CA GLU A 24 -7.35 6.19 -8.46
C GLU A 24 -6.80 5.07 -9.35
N SER A 25 -6.35 3.96 -8.74
CA SER A 25 -5.87 2.76 -9.44
C SER A 25 -7.01 2.11 -10.24
N ILE A 26 -8.21 2.02 -9.66
CA ILE A 26 -9.38 1.51 -10.38
C ILE A 26 -9.75 2.43 -11.54
N ALA A 27 -9.71 3.76 -11.37
CA ALA A 27 -9.97 4.72 -12.44
C ALA A 27 -8.94 4.64 -13.57
N LEU A 28 -7.67 4.42 -13.23
CA LEU A 28 -6.62 4.18 -14.22
C LEU A 28 -6.88 2.89 -15.00
N LEU A 29 -7.25 1.80 -14.31
CA LEU A 29 -7.59 0.53 -14.95
C LEU A 29 -8.80 0.67 -15.88
N ASP A 30 -9.84 1.38 -15.46
CA ASP A 30 -11.00 1.69 -16.31
C ASP A 30 -10.58 2.44 -17.58
N SER A 31 -9.69 3.43 -17.45
CA SER A 31 -9.16 4.18 -18.59
C SER A 31 -8.35 3.30 -19.54
N LEU A 32 -7.57 2.34 -19.02
CA LEU A 32 -6.74 1.45 -19.84
C LEU A 32 -7.58 0.41 -20.61
N ILE A 33 -8.62 -0.13 -19.96
CA ILE A 33 -9.52 -1.12 -20.55
C ILE A 33 -10.45 -0.47 -21.59
N SER A 34 -10.87 0.78 -21.34
CA SER A 34 -11.77 1.52 -22.23
C SER A 34 -11.07 2.13 -23.45
N ASP A 35 -9.73 2.20 -23.47
CA ASP A 35 -8.98 2.75 -24.59
C ASP A 35 -9.04 1.82 -25.81
N LYS A 36 -9.73 2.26 -26.86
CA LYS A 36 -9.87 1.53 -28.15
C LYS A 36 -8.53 1.25 -28.83
N SER A 37 -7.45 1.90 -28.42
CA SER A 37 -6.10 1.66 -28.94
C SER A 37 -5.32 0.57 -28.20
N SER A 38 -5.94 -0.07 -27.20
CA SER A 38 -5.42 -1.23 -26.46
C SER A 38 -5.68 -2.58 -27.17
N ASP A 39 -5.79 -2.59 -28.50
CA ASP A 39 -5.94 -3.83 -29.27
C ASP A 39 -4.77 -4.79 -29.00
N GLY A 40 -5.08 -6.05 -28.70
CA GLY A 40 -4.09 -7.07 -28.37
C GLY A 40 -3.73 -7.18 -26.88
N VAL A 41 -4.44 -6.50 -25.98
CA VAL A 41 -4.25 -6.65 -24.52
C VAL A 41 -5.27 -7.61 -23.91
N LEU A 42 -4.81 -8.61 -23.15
CA LEU A 42 -5.63 -9.45 -22.28
C LEU A 42 -5.49 -8.97 -20.83
N PHE A 43 -6.60 -8.61 -20.19
CA PHE A 43 -6.65 -8.28 -18.77
C PHE A 43 -7.16 -9.50 -17.99
N ILE A 44 -6.41 -9.92 -16.96
CA ILE A 44 -6.83 -10.93 -15.99
C ILE A 44 -6.90 -10.23 -14.64
N LEU A 45 -8.11 -10.12 -14.10
CA LEU A 45 -8.37 -9.47 -12.81
C LEU A 45 -8.83 -10.54 -11.83
N ILE A 46 -8.11 -10.68 -10.71
CA ILE A 46 -8.42 -11.63 -9.65
C ILE A 46 -8.97 -10.85 -8.47
N TYR A 47 -10.12 -11.28 -7.94
CA TYR A 47 -10.81 -10.59 -6.87
C TYR A 47 -11.55 -11.56 -5.95
N ARG A 48 -11.83 -11.12 -4.71
CA ARG A 48 -12.62 -11.88 -3.72
C ARG A 48 -14.03 -11.28 -3.58
N GLU A 49 -15.05 -12.11 -3.72
CA GLU A 49 -16.44 -11.71 -3.52
C GLU A 49 -16.73 -11.53 -2.01
N GLY A 50 -17.34 -10.39 -1.63
CA GLY A 50 -17.75 -10.14 -0.24
C GLY A 50 -16.64 -9.76 0.74
N ALA A 51 -15.42 -9.47 0.28
CA ALA A 51 -14.40 -8.85 1.14
C ALA A 51 -14.96 -7.53 1.73
N ALA A 52 -14.66 -7.24 3.00
CA ALA A 52 -15.09 -6.00 3.64
C ALA A 52 -14.46 -4.83 2.89
N VAL A 53 -15.27 -4.23 2.02
CA VAL A 53 -14.83 -3.13 1.20
C VAL A 53 -15.04 -1.84 1.95
N GLU A 54 -14.10 -0.91 1.86
CA GLU A 54 -14.40 0.46 2.25
C GLU A 54 -15.66 0.96 1.53
N PRO A 55 -16.53 1.76 2.17
CA PRO A 55 -17.87 2.10 1.66
C PRO A 55 -17.87 2.65 0.22
N HIS A 56 -16.84 3.43 -0.14
CA HIS A 56 -16.63 4.01 -1.48
C HIS A 56 -16.27 2.98 -2.56
N VAL A 57 -15.85 1.79 -2.15
CA VAL A 57 -15.51 0.71 -3.07
C VAL A 57 -16.69 -0.29 -3.14
N SER A 58 -17.68 -0.26 -2.25
CA SER A 58 -18.91 -1.09 -2.36
C SER A 58 -19.74 -0.82 -3.63
N GLU A 59 -19.67 0.39 -4.19
CA GLU A 59 -20.24 0.71 -5.51
C GLU A 59 -19.38 0.21 -6.68
N PHE A 60 -18.12 -0.17 -6.40
CA PHE A 60 -17.08 -0.61 -7.34
C PHE A 60 -16.70 -2.11 -7.24
N VAL A 61 -17.05 -2.83 -6.15
CA VAL A 61 -16.76 -4.28 -5.94
C VAL A 61 -17.74 -5.21 -6.62
N ASP A 62 -18.52 -4.68 -7.54
CA ASP A 62 -18.82 -5.50 -8.69
C ASP A 62 -17.99 -4.97 -9.88
N PRO A 63 -16.76 -5.50 -10.10
CA PRO A 63 -15.98 -5.22 -11.30
C PRO A 63 -16.78 -5.49 -12.57
N LEU A 64 -17.81 -6.35 -12.51
CA LEU A 64 -18.75 -6.60 -13.61
C LEU A 64 -19.77 -5.47 -13.79
N LEU A 65 -20.08 -4.67 -12.76
CA LEU A 65 -20.83 -3.43 -12.94
C LEU A 65 -19.97 -2.33 -13.57
N LEU A 66 -18.70 -2.24 -13.17
CA LEU A 66 -17.74 -1.28 -13.75
C LEU A 66 -17.51 -1.56 -15.24
N LEU A 67 -17.29 -2.84 -15.57
CA LEU A 67 -17.00 -3.30 -16.93
C LEU A 67 -18.27 -3.54 -17.74
N GLY A 68 -19.34 -4.05 -17.13
CA GLY A 68 -20.58 -4.43 -17.81
C GLY A 68 -21.48 -3.26 -18.19
N LYS A 69 -21.65 -2.25 -17.31
CA LYS A 69 -22.48 -1.07 -17.65
C LYS A 69 -21.90 -0.25 -18.80
N LYS A 70 -20.57 -0.28 -19.00
CA LYS A 70 -19.90 0.43 -20.11
C LYS A 70 -19.65 -0.46 -21.34
N ALA A 71 -19.48 -1.77 -21.19
CA ALA A 71 -19.43 -2.68 -22.33
C ALA A 71 -20.75 -2.69 -23.13
N GLU A 72 -21.89 -2.43 -22.48
CA GLU A 72 -23.17 -2.19 -23.17
C GLU A 72 -23.23 -0.84 -23.91
N GLN A 73 -22.44 0.15 -23.49
CA GLN A 73 -22.42 1.51 -24.05
C GLN A 73 -21.31 1.74 -25.09
N CYS A 74 -20.26 0.93 -25.08
CA CYS A 74 -19.19 0.96 -26.06
C CYS A 74 -19.55 0.08 -27.27
N GLU A 75 -19.71 0.67 -28.46
CA GLU A 75 -19.86 -0.05 -29.74
C GLU A 75 -18.68 -0.98 -30.08
N ALA A 76 -17.58 -0.95 -29.30
CA ALA A 76 -16.47 -1.87 -29.42
C ALA A 76 -16.67 -3.05 -28.45
N ALA A 77 -16.81 -4.26 -29.00
CA ALA A 77 -17.14 -5.48 -28.27
C ALA A 77 -16.01 -5.93 -27.32
N LEU A 78 -15.94 -5.35 -26.12
CA LEU A 78 -15.18 -5.91 -25.01
C LEU A 78 -15.76 -7.28 -24.67
N LYS A 79 -14.98 -8.35 -24.91
CA LYS A 79 -15.36 -9.71 -24.54
C LYS A 79 -14.95 -9.99 -23.11
N THR A 80 -15.89 -9.87 -22.19
CA THR A 80 -15.68 -10.21 -20.78
C THR A 80 -16.00 -11.68 -20.53
N ILE A 81 -15.13 -12.38 -19.79
CA ILE A 81 -15.36 -13.75 -19.33
C ILE A 81 -15.20 -13.75 -17.81
N LEU A 82 -16.30 -14.04 -17.10
CA LEU A 82 -16.24 -14.29 -15.66
C LEU A 82 -15.93 -15.77 -15.42
N LEU A 83 -14.88 -16.04 -14.68
CA LEU A 83 -14.45 -17.39 -14.30
C LEU A 83 -14.57 -17.54 -12.78
N PRO A 84 -15.72 -18.00 -12.25
CA PRO A 84 -15.82 -18.27 -10.83
C PRO A 84 -14.89 -19.43 -10.46
N VAL A 85 -14.00 -19.20 -9.50
CA VAL A 85 -13.13 -20.23 -8.95
C VAL A 85 -13.87 -20.91 -7.79
N SER A 86 -14.56 -22.00 -8.09
CA SER A 86 -15.28 -22.78 -7.09
C SER A 86 -14.32 -23.66 -6.28
N LYS A 87 -14.75 -24.02 -5.06
CA LYS A 87 -14.13 -25.08 -4.27
C LYS A 87 -14.13 -26.40 -5.08
N PHE A 88 -13.17 -27.27 -4.80
CA PHE A 88 -13.13 -28.58 -5.41
C PHE A 88 -14.36 -29.39 -5.02
N ASP A 89 -14.90 -30.13 -5.97
CA ASP A 89 -15.80 -31.25 -5.72
C ASP A 89 -14.98 -32.54 -5.51
N VAL A 90 -15.66 -33.65 -5.20
CA VAL A 90 -15.00 -34.96 -4.99
C VAL A 90 -14.13 -35.34 -6.20
N GLU A 91 -14.61 -35.10 -7.42
CA GLU A 91 -13.86 -35.45 -8.64
C GLU A 91 -12.66 -34.51 -8.87
N GLY A 92 -12.76 -33.24 -8.47
CA GLY A 92 -11.67 -32.27 -8.44
C GLY A 92 -10.57 -32.70 -7.47
N VAL A 93 -10.95 -33.07 -6.24
CA VAL A 93 -10.01 -33.61 -5.24
C VAL A 93 -9.36 -34.90 -5.76
N ALA A 94 -10.13 -35.85 -6.29
CA ALA A 94 -9.61 -37.11 -6.83
C ALA A 94 -8.61 -36.87 -7.98
N ARG A 95 -8.92 -35.95 -8.90
CA ARG A 95 -7.99 -35.56 -9.98
C ARG A 95 -6.72 -34.91 -9.45
N LEU A 96 -6.83 -34.06 -8.43
CA LEU A 96 -5.67 -33.45 -7.79
C LEU A 96 -4.79 -34.51 -7.12
N MET A 97 -5.38 -35.42 -6.35
CA MET A 97 -4.68 -36.55 -5.73
C MET A 97 -3.97 -37.42 -6.78
N SER A 98 -4.67 -37.76 -7.86
CA SER A 98 -4.09 -38.59 -8.93
C SER A 98 -2.89 -37.89 -9.58
N LYS A 99 -3.02 -36.60 -9.92
CA LYS A 99 -1.90 -35.84 -10.50
C LYS A 99 -0.74 -35.61 -9.54
N ARG A 100 -1.03 -35.31 -8.28
CA ARG A 100 -0.02 -34.90 -7.29
C ARG A 100 0.70 -36.09 -6.67
N LEU A 101 -0.03 -37.16 -6.35
CA LEU A 101 0.48 -38.35 -5.66
C LEU A 101 0.78 -39.50 -6.64
N GLY A 102 0.43 -39.38 -7.91
CA GLY A 102 0.51 -40.49 -8.87
C GLY A 102 -0.45 -41.64 -8.53
N MET A 103 -1.46 -41.38 -7.70
CA MET A 103 -2.46 -42.35 -7.29
C MET A 103 -3.40 -42.66 -8.47
N GLN A 104 -3.86 -43.92 -8.60
CA GLN A 104 -4.86 -44.24 -9.62
C GLN A 104 -6.18 -43.53 -9.31
N MET A 105 -6.90 -43.08 -10.35
CA MET A 105 -8.18 -42.37 -10.17
C MET A 105 -9.22 -43.20 -9.39
N VAL A 106 -9.17 -44.52 -9.49
CA VAL A 106 -10.08 -45.42 -8.76
C VAL A 106 -9.84 -45.32 -7.25
N ASP A 107 -8.57 -45.38 -6.84
CA ASP A 107 -8.15 -45.24 -5.44
C ASP A 107 -8.40 -43.82 -4.92
N ALA A 108 -8.06 -42.81 -5.73
CA ALA A 108 -8.26 -41.41 -5.37
C ALA A 108 -9.73 -41.08 -5.10
N ARG A 109 -10.66 -41.68 -5.83
CA ARG A 109 -12.11 -41.52 -5.60
C ARG A 109 -12.60 -42.13 -4.29
N VAL A 110 -11.88 -43.09 -3.72
CA VAL A 110 -12.22 -43.67 -2.41
C VAL A 110 -11.86 -42.72 -1.27
N VAL A 111 -10.72 -42.03 -1.39
CA VAL A 111 -10.19 -41.15 -0.33
C VAL A 111 -10.71 -39.71 -0.46
N ALA A 112 -11.00 -39.26 -1.69
CA ALA A 112 -11.43 -37.90 -1.98
C ALA A 112 -12.65 -37.40 -1.18
N PRO A 113 -13.68 -38.21 -0.86
CA PRO A 113 -14.80 -37.76 -0.03
C PRO A 113 -14.38 -37.33 1.37
N VAL A 114 -13.47 -38.06 2.02
CA VAL A 114 -12.98 -37.73 3.37
C VAL A 114 -12.10 -36.48 3.32
N VAL A 115 -11.27 -36.35 2.29
CA VAL A 115 -10.47 -35.14 2.08
C VAL A 115 -11.40 -33.94 1.87
N LEU A 116 -12.42 -34.08 1.03
CA LEU A 116 -13.38 -33.01 0.76
C LEU A 116 -14.14 -32.59 2.03
N ASP A 117 -14.62 -33.56 2.81
CA ASP A 117 -15.34 -33.32 4.07
C ASP A 117 -14.46 -32.57 5.08
N LYS A 118 -13.19 -32.97 5.21
CA LYS A 118 -12.25 -32.32 6.12
C LYS A 118 -11.84 -30.93 5.62
N THR A 119 -11.73 -30.69 4.31
CA THR A 119 -11.15 -29.45 3.78
C THR A 119 -12.17 -28.47 3.21
N ASP A 120 -13.46 -28.82 3.21
CA ASP A 120 -14.54 -28.10 2.53
C ASP A 120 -14.22 -27.80 1.03
N GLY A 121 -13.33 -28.59 0.42
CA GLY A 121 -12.88 -28.41 -0.96
C GLY A 121 -12.04 -27.15 -1.25
N VAL A 122 -11.64 -26.36 -0.25
CA VAL A 122 -10.76 -25.20 -0.47
C VAL A 122 -9.41 -25.69 -0.99
N ALA A 123 -8.96 -25.17 -2.14
CA ALA A 123 -7.81 -25.72 -2.87
C ALA A 123 -6.51 -25.73 -2.06
N PHE A 124 -6.27 -24.66 -1.30
CA PHE A 124 -5.14 -24.58 -0.36
C PHE A 124 -5.26 -25.67 0.71
N ASP A 125 -6.44 -25.84 1.28
CA ASP A 125 -6.66 -26.78 2.38
C ASP A 125 -6.53 -28.23 1.92
N VAL A 126 -7.11 -28.58 0.78
CA VAL A 126 -6.93 -29.90 0.16
C VAL A 126 -5.44 -30.20 0.01
N CYS A 127 -4.66 -29.23 -0.50
CA CYS A 127 -3.23 -29.44 -0.69
C CYS A 127 -2.48 -29.72 0.62
N GLN A 128 -2.74 -28.94 1.66
CA GLN A 128 -2.08 -29.07 2.95
C GLN A 128 -2.53 -30.32 3.71
N PHE A 129 -3.81 -30.69 3.63
CA PHE A 129 -4.32 -31.91 4.22
C PHE A 129 -3.68 -33.15 3.60
N LEU A 130 -3.53 -33.19 2.28
CA LEU A 130 -2.82 -34.28 1.61
C LEU A 130 -1.36 -34.41 2.08
N ASP A 131 -0.65 -33.29 2.25
CA ASP A 131 0.71 -33.30 2.79
C ASP A 131 0.75 -33.80 4.24
N GLN A 132 -0.24 -33.44 5.05
CA GLN A 132 -0.41 -33.96 6.41
C GLN A 132 -0.61 -35.48 6.41
N LEU A 133 -1.52 -36.00 5.58
CA LEU A 133 -1.80 -37.44 5.54
C LEU A 133 -0.54 -38.25 5.19
N VAL A 134 0.27 -37.75 4.26
CA VAL A 134 1.54 -38.39 3.89
C VAL A 134 2.57 -38.27 5.02
N THR A 135 2.65 -37.12 5.68
CA THR A 135 3.63 -36.89 6.76
C THR A 135 3.31 -37.67 8.04
N GLN A 136 2.04 -37.96 8.29
CA GLN A 136 1.55 -38.71 9.46
C GLN A 136 1.43 -40.22 9.18
N ASP A 137 1.93 -40.70 8.04
CA ASP A 137 1.81 -42.09 7.61
C ASP A 137 0.35 -42.61 7.58
N LEU A 138 -0.60 -41.70 7.36
CA LEU A 138 -2.03 -42.02 7.13
C LEU A 138 -2.30 -42.35 5.67
N LEU A 139 -1.46 -41.84 4.77
CA LEU A 139 -1.49 -42.13 3.35
C LEU A 139 -0.07 -42.49 2.90
N VAL A 140 0.19 -43.80 2.74
CA VAL A 140 1.54 -44.36 2.60
C VAL A 140 1.73 -44.97 1.23
N GLN A 141 2.80 -44.56 0.54
CA GLN A 141 3.15 -45.18 -0.74
C GLN A 141 3.93 -46.48 -0.50
N SER A 142 3.45 -47.57 -1.11
CA SER A 142 4.14 -48.85 -1.10
C SER A 142 5.39 -48.81 -1.99
N PRO A 143 6.38 -49.70 -1.76
CA PRO A 143 7.55 -49.82 -2.63
C PRO A 143 7.24 -50.15 -4.10
N LYS A 144 6.02 -50.61 -4.39
CA LYS A 144 5.54 -50.93 -5.74
C LYS A 144 4.82 -49.74 -6.40
N GLY A 145 4.74 -48.58 -5.72
CA GLY A 145 4.10 -47.36 -6.20
C GLY A 145 2.60 -47.26 -5.93
N SER A 146 1.97 -48.30 -5.37
CA SER A 146 0.56 -48.25 -4.94
C SER A 146 0.42 -47.49 -3.63
N TRP A 147 -0.73 -46.86 -3.39
CA TRP A 147 -1.00 -46.15 -2.14
C TRP A 147 -1.84 -47.01 -1.20
N ASN A 148 -1.54 -46.93 0.10
CA ASN A 148 -2.33 -47.53 1.17
C ASN A 148 -2.87 -46.41 2.06
N TRP A 149 -4.11 -46.57 2.51
CA TRP A 149 -4.79 -45.63 3.39
C TRP A 149 -5.71 -46.39 4.34
N ASP A 150 -6.07 -45.74 5.45
CA ASP A 150 -7.05 -46.23 6.41
C ASP A 150 -8.06 -45.10 6.66
N LEU A 151 -9.28 -45.27 6.14
CA LEU A 151 -10.30 -44.22 6.21
C LEU A 151 -10.74 -43.93 7.65
N ASP A 152 -10.74 -44.95 8.51
CA ASP A 152 -11.15 -44.79 9.91
C ASP A 152 -10.08 -43.98 10.66
N ARG A 153 -8.81 -44.32 10.46
CA ARG A 153 -7.70 -43.53 11.01
C ARG A 153 -7.64 -42.12 10.46
N ILE A 154 -7.91 -41.90 9.17
CA ILE A 154 -7.97 -40.55 8.61
C ILE A 154 -9.12 -39.75 9.25
N ASN A 155 -10.28 -40.37 9.48
CA ASN A 155 -11.41 -39.68 10.12
C ASN A 155 -11.12 -39.31 11.59
N GLU A 156 -10.44 -40.18 12.33
CA GLU A 156 -10.13 -40.01 13.75
C GLU A 156 -8.89 -39.13 14.01
N GLU A 157 -7.82 -39.30 13.22
CA GLU A 157 -6.51 -38.68 13.47
C GLU A 157 -6.28 -37.39 12.68
N ALA A 158 -7.01 -37.17 11.57
CA ALA A 158 -6.76 -36.03 10.68
C ALA A 158 -7.61 -34.79 11.01
N VAL A 159 -6.94 -33.63 10.93
CA VAL A 159 -7.43 -32.31 11.37
C VAL A 159 -8.24 -31.62 10.24
N THR A 160 -9.31 -30.91 10.58
CA THR A 160 -10.20 -30.20 9.63
C THR A 160 -9.62 -28.89 9.07
N SER A 161 -10.21 -28.34 8.01
CA SER A 161 -9.89 -27.06 7.34
C SER A 161 -10.01 -25.85 8.26
N GLU A 162 -11.07 -25.78 9.06
CA GLU A 162 -11.24 -24.75 10.10
C GLU A 162 -10.03 -24.71 11.05
N ASN A 163 -9.38 -25.86 11.26
CA ASN A 163 -8.20 -26.01 12.11
C ASN A 163 -6.88 -26.04 11.33
N MET A 164 -6.88 -25.79 10.01
CA MET A 164 -5.65 -25.89 9.22
C MET A 164 -4.73 -24.70 9.41
N LEU A 165 -5.32 -23.53 9.60
CA LEU A 165 -4.59 -22.38 10.10
C LEU A 165 -3.96 -22.70 11.45
N GLU A 166 -4.75 -23.23 12.39
CA GLU A 166 -4.26 -23.65 13.71
C GLU A 166 -3.16 -24.71 13.58
N LEU A 167 -3.25 -25.62 12.62
CA LEU A 167 -2.26 -26.64 12.34
C LEU A 167 -0.95 -26.05 11.82
N LEU A 168 -1.00 -25.03 10.96
CA LEU A 168 0.20 -24.31 10.53
C LEU A 168 0.81 -23.53 11.69
N GLN A 169 -0.01 -22.96 12.58
CA GLN A 169 0.46 -22.33 13.81
C GLN A 169 1.10 -23.34 14.77
N ILE A 170 0.51 -24.52 14.95
CA ILE A 170 1.07 -25.64 15.73
C ILE A 170 2.39 -26.10 15.09
N LYS A 171 2.44 -26.26 13.77
CA LYS A 171 3.66 -26.62 13.05
C LYS A 171 4.77 -25.61 13.33
N VAL A 172 4.49 -24.31 13.35
CA VAL A 172 5.46 -23.26 13.71
C VAL A 172 5.92 -23.44 15.17
N LYS A 173 5.00 -23.65 16.11
CA LYS A 173 5.33 -23.87 17.54
C LYS A 173 6.13 -25.15 17.80
N LEU A 174 6.01 -26.16 16.95
CA LEU A 174 6.76 -27.42 17.03
C LEU A 174 8.16 -27.34 16.38
N LEU A 175 8.50 -26.23 15.73
CA LEU A 175 9.86 -26.03 15.21
C LEU A 175 10.84 -25.79 16.35
N ASN A 176 12.11 -26.09 16.14
CA ASN A 176 13.15 -25.72 17.11
C ASN A 176 13.27 -24.19 17.23
N ASN A 177 13.82 -23.72 18.35
CA ASN A 177 13.90 -22.29 18.67
C ASN A 177 14.63 -21.49 17.59
N ASP A 178 15.63 -22.06 16.93
CA ASP A 178 16.40 -21.39 15.87
C ASP A 178 15.56 -21.18 14.61
N THR A 179 14.81 -22.19 14.20
CA THR A 179 13.92 -22.10 13.03
C THR A 179 12.76 -21.16 13.31
N GLN A 180 12.19 -21.19 14.52
CA GLN A 180 11.17 -20.22 14.93
C GLN A 180 11.72 -18.80 14.88
N TYR A 181 12.94 -18.58 15.39
CA TYR A 181 13.59 -17.28 15.33
C TYR A 181 13.87 -16.81 13.89
N VAL A 182 14.35 -17.68 13.00
CA VAL A 182 14.50 -17.37 11.57
C VAL A 182 13.16 -16.97 10.94
N LEU A 183 12.06 -17.65 11.29
CA LEU A 183 10.72 -17.27 10.83
C LEU A 183 10.24 -15.92 11.41
N LYS A 184 10.59 -15.59 12.65
CA LYS A 184 10.30 -14.28 13.25
C LYS A 184 10.97 -13.16 12.48
N VAL A 185 12.28 -13.30 12.21
CA VAL A 185 13.02 -12.31 11.40
C VAL A 185 12.45 -12.24 9.99
N ALA A 186 12.16 -13.38 9.36
CA ALA A 186 11.53 -13.42 8.03
C ALA A 186 10.18 -12.69 8.00
N ALA A 187 9.37 -12.84 9.04
CA ALA A 187 8.06 -12.17 9.15
C ALA A 187 8.19 -10.66 9.28
N ALA A 188 9.23 -10.18 9.99
CA ALA A 188 9.59 -8.76 10.06
C ALA A 188 10.08 -8.19 8.72
N LEU A 189 10.59 -9.05 7.81
CA LEU A 189 10.95 -8.65 6.45
C LEU A 189 9.76 -8.56 5.49
N GLY A 190 8.57 -8.99 5.92
CA GLY A 190 7.34 -8.96 5.14
C GLY A 190 6.88 -10.34 4.65
N HIS A 191 5.77 -10.36 3.90
CA HIS A 191 5.19 -11.60 3.37
C HIS A 191 6.17 -12.36 2.45
N SER A 192 6.93 -11.62 1.64
CA SER A 192 7.99 -12.16 0.78
C SER A 192 9.31 -11.46 1.04
N PHE A 193 10.40 -12.23 1.03
CA PHE A 193 11.73 -11.74 1.40
C PHE A 193 12.83 -12.43 0.60
N GLU A 194 13.97 -11.75 0.51
CA GLU A 194 15.19 -12.30 -0.06
C GLU A 194 15.96 -13.12 0.97
N LEU A 195 16.39 -14.32 0.58
CA LEU A 195 17.16 -15.20 1.46
C LEU A 195 18.47 -14.54 1.93
N ASN A 196 19.12 -13.74 1.09
CA ASN A 196 20.39 -13.09 1.43
C ASN A 196 20.21 -11.98 2.47
N LEU A 197 19.13 -11.19 2.36
CA LEU A 197 18.81 -10.19 3.38
C LEU A 197 18.49 -10.86 4.72
N LEU A 198 17.64 -11.90 4.71
CA LEU A 198 17.31 -12.66 5.92
C LEU A 198 18.57 -13.18 6.63
N LYS A 199 19.53 -13.72 5.87
CA LYS A 199 20.81 -14.19 6.42
C LYS A 199 21.60 -13.07 7.07
N GLN A 200 21.77 -11.94 6.38
CA GLN A 200 22.51 -10.79 6.93
C GLN A 200 21.89 -10.32 8.25
N VAL A 201 20.56 -10.23 8.32
CA VAL A 201 19.87 -9.80 9.53
C VAL A 201 20.05 -10.80 10.67
N VAL A 202 19.91 -12.11 10.39
CA VAL A 202 20.10 -13.16 11.40
C VAL A 202 21.56 -13.24 11.90
N GLU A 203 22.53 -13.04 11.01
CA GLU A 203 23.96 -13.07 11.34
C GLU A 203 24.40 -11.85 12.16
N HIS A 204 23.82 -10.68 11.88
CA HIS A 204 24.16 -9.43 12.55
C HIS A 204 23.29 -9.12 13.78
N ASP A 205 22.22 -9.87 14.04
CA ASP A 205 21.42 -9.68 15.26
C ASP A 205 22.17 -10.22 16.50
N SER A 206 22.91 -9.32 17.15
CA SER A 206 23.63 -9.61 18.40
C SER A 206 22.72 -9.77 19.63
N GLY A 207 21.42 -9.48 19.53
CA GLY A 207 20.47 -9.50 20.66
C GLY A 207 20.22 -10.89 21.26
N ARG A 208 20.62 -11.97 20.58
CA ARG A 208 20.52 -13.34 21.07
C ARG A 208 21.73 -13.79 21.91
N GLY A 209 22.77 -12.94 22.01
CA GLY A 209 24.09 -13.32 22.51
C GLY A 209 24.90 -14.05 21.44
N SER A 210 26.19 -13.71 21.31
CA SER A 210 27.08 -14.16 20.21
C SER A 210 27.18 -15.69 20.01
N SER A 211 26.83 -16.50 21.02
CA SER A 211 26.81 -17.97 20.94
C SER A 211 25.49 -18.60 20.44
N CYS A 212 24.43 -17.81 20.24
CA CYS A 212 23.08 -18.32 19.96
C CYS A 212 22.53 -17.88 18.59
N CYS A 213 23.30 -17.14 17.79
CA CYS A 213 22.90 -16.79 16.42
C CYS A 213 23.10 -18.02 15.53
N PRO A 214 22.06 -18.49 14.81
CA PRO A 214 22.22 -19.60 13.88
C PRO A 214 23.28 -19.28 12.83
N ALA A 215 24.18 -20.22 12.52
CA ALA A 215 25.15 -20.01 11.46
C ALA A 215 24.43 -19.93 10.09
N PHE A 216 25.12 -19.43 9.06
CA PHE A 216 24.59 -19.37 7.69
C PHE A 216 23.95 -20.70 7.22
N ALA A 217 24.59 -21.82 7.54
CA ALA A 217 24.11 -23.16 7.20
C ALA A 217 22.78 -23.49 7.90
N ASP A 218 22.60 -22.99 9.13
CA ASP A 218 21.41 -23.22 9.95
C ASP A 218 20.21 -22.43 9.42
N VAL A 219 20.41 -21.19 8.95
CA VAL A 219 19.35 -20.40 8.29
C VAL A 219 18.84 -21.10 7.03
N VAL A 220 19.75 -21.60 6.18
CA VAL A 220 19.37 -22.33 4.96
C VAL A 220 18.65 -23.65 5.30
N SER A 221 19.08 -24.35 6.35
CA SER A 221 18.45 -25.57 6.83
C SER A 221 17.03 -25.30 7.37
N ALA A 222 16.87 -24.23 8.15
CA ALA A 222 15.59 -23.74 8.68
C ALA A 222 14.61 -23.45 7.53
N ILE A 223 15.03 -22.66 6.54
CA ILE A 223 14.20 -22.36 5.36
C ILE A 223 13.80 -23.62 4.60
N LYS A 224 14.73 -24.54 4.34
CA LYS A 224 14.42 -25.82 3.68
C LYS A 224 13.40 -26.64 4.48
N THR A 225 13.51 -26.64 5.80
CA THR A 225 12.57 -27.33 6.69
C THR A 225 11.18 -26.70 6.62
N CYS A 226 11.09 -25.36 6.66
CA CYS A 226 9.84 -24.63 6.55
C CYS A 226 9.16 -24.83 5.18
N MET A 227 9.94 -24.87 4.10
CA MET A 227 9.42 -25.18 2.76
C MET A 227 8.85 -26.60 2.67
N LYS A 228 9.56 -27.60 3.22
CA LYS A 228 9.05 -28.98 3.28
C LYS A 228 7.76 -29.11 4.10
N LYS A 229 7.61 -28.30 5.14
CA LYS A 229 6.44 -28.30 6.03
C LYS A 229 5.26 -27.47 5.49
N GLY A 230 5.41 -26.83 4.33
CA GLY A 230 4.38 -25.98 3.72
C GLY A 230 4.18 -24.64 4.40
N ILE A 231 5.14 -24.19 5.22
CA ILE A 231 5.10 -22.90 5.94
C ILE A 231 5.57 -21.77 5.02
N LEU A 232 6.57 -22.08 4.19
CA LEU A 232 7.14 -21.16 3.19
C LEU A 232 7.02 -21.76 1.79
N VAL A 233 6.89 -20.90 0.79
CA VAL A 233 6.82 -21.26 -0.63
C VAL A 233 7.79 -20.40 -1.44
N ARG A 234 8.05 -20.79 -2.69
CA ARG A 234 8.76 -19.91 -3.63
C ARG A 234 7.81 -18.79 -4.04
N SER A 235 8.28 -17.54 -3.97
CA SER A 235 7.53 -16.40 -4.47
C SER A 235 7.45 -16.46 -6.00
N SER A 236 6.44 -15.80 -6.57
CA SER A 236 6.35 -15.50 -8.00
C SER A 236 7.49 -14.57 -8.45
N THR A 237 7.98 -13.73 -7.55
CA THR A 237 9.17 -12.89 -7.76
C THR A 237 10.43 -13.74 -7.73
N GLN A 238 11.20 -13.69 -8.81
CA GLN A 238 12.41 -14.49 -8.98
C GLN A 238 13.40 -14.24 -7.83
N GLY A 239 13.82 -15.32 -7.16
CA GLY A 239 14.80 -15.27 -6.08
C GLY A 239 14.24 -14.99 -4.69
N GLN A 240 12.93 -14.75 -4.56
CA GLN A 240 12.29 -14.52 -3.26
C GLN A 240 11.58 -15.76 -2.72
N ILE A 241 11.44 -15.78 -1.40
CA ILE A 241 10.69 -16.78 -0.63
C ILE A 241 9.49 -16.05 -0.01
N ALA A 242 8.34 -16.68 0.08
CA ALA A 242 7.14 -16.12 0.67
C ALA A 242 6.54 -17.03 1.74
N PHE A 243 5.79 -16.45 2.68
CA PHE A 243 4.92 -17.24 3.54
C PHE A 243 3.84 -17.91 2.70
N ALA A 244 3.50 -19.16 3.01
CA ALA A 244 2.45 -19.87 2.28
C ALA A 244 1.07 -19.19 2.43
N HIS A 245 0.90 -18.39 3.50
CA HIS A 245 -0.30 -17.62 3.78
C HIS A 245 0.01 -16.46 4.74
N ASP A 246 -0.64 -15.31 4.57
CA ASP A 246 -0.44 -14.09 5.41
C ASP A 246 -0.62 -14.39 6.90
N LYS A 247 -1.61 -15.20 7.22
CA LYS A 247 -1.90 -15.55 8.60
C LYS A 247 -0.79 -16.37 9.29
N ILE A 248 0.06 -17.07 8.52
CA ILE A 248 1.28 -17.70 9.06
C ILE A 248 2.29 -16.61 9.42
N GLN A 249 2.50 -15.63 8.53
CA GLN A 249 3.36 -14.47 8.80
C GLN A 249 2.88 -13.73 10.06
N GLU A 250 1.58 -13.41 10.15
CA GLU A 250 0.98 -12.80 11.34
C GLU A 250 1.26 -13.62 12.60
N THR A 251 1.16 -14.94 12.50
CA THR A 251 1.47 -15.83 13.63
C THR A 251 2.95 -15.73 13.99
N CYS A 252 3.85 -15.73 13.03
CA CYS A 252 5.28 -15.56 13.30
C CYS A 252 5.61 -14.19 13.92
N CYS A 253 4.94 -13.12 13.49
CA CYS A 253 5.05 -11.80 14.12
C CYS A 253 4.48 -11.78 15.56
N ARG A 254 3.38 -12.49 15.81
CA ARG A 254 2.70 -12.53 17.12
C ARG A 254 3.31 -13.54 18.10
N ASN A 255 3.96 -14.61 17.64
CA ASN A 255 4.51 -15.70 18.45
C ASN A 255 5.84 -15.34 19.13
N ILE A 256 6.02 -14.05 19.40
CA ILE A 256 6.78 -13.57 20.54
C ILE A 256 5.95 -14.01 21.75
N GLU A 257 6.58 -14.48 22.82
CA GLU A 257 5.83 -14.84 24.03
C GLU A 257 4.91 -13.65 24.37
N ASP A 258 3.70 -13.86 24.91
CA ASP A 258 2.59 -12.87 25.01
C ASP A 258 2.94 -11.53 25.73
N ASP A 259 4.22 -11.25 25.97
CA ASP A 259 4.81 -10.01 26.43
C ASP A 259 5.02 -8.98 25.29
N GLN A 260 4.23 -7.90 25.37
CA GLN A 260 4.37 -6.72 24.50
C GLN A 260 5.78 -6.11 24.55
N ILE A 261 6.47 -6.21 25.70
CA ILE A 261 7.81 -5.63 25.88
C ILE A 261 8.82 -6.36 24.99
N GLU A 262 8.83 -7.69 25.00
CA GLU A 262 9.74 -8.48 24.15
C GLU A 262 9.47 -8.21 22.67
N ARG A 263 8.20 -8.00 22.29
CA ARG A 263 7.82 -7.69 20.92
C ARG A 263 8.37 -6.35 20.48
N ASP A 264 8.21 -5.33 21.30
CA ASP A 264 8.70 -4.00 21.01
C ASP A 264 10.24 -3.99 20.95
N GLU A 265 10.92 -4.65 21.89
CA GLU A 265 12.38 -4.80 21.88
C GLU A 265 12.88 -5.49 20.60
N PHE A 266 12.21 -6.56 20.17
CA PHE A 266 12.54 -7.26 18.92
C PHE A 266 12.37 -6.35 17.70
N ASN A 267 11.21 -5.69 17.59
CA ASN A 267 10.88 -4.81 16.47
C ASN A 267 11.85 -3.63 16.36
N LEU A 268 12.17 -2.97 17.48
CA LEU A 268 13.18 -1.91 17.52
C LEU A 268 14.56 -2.42 17.13
N ARG A 269 14.96 -3.60 17.62
CA ARG A 269 16.27 -4.18 17.33
C ARG A 269 16.43 -4.53 15.85
N ILE A 270 15.48 -5.26 15.28
CA ILE A 270 15.48 -5.63 13.87
C ILE A 270 15.38 -4.38 12.99
N GLY A 271 14.51 -3.43 13.32
CA GLY A 271 14.38 -2.18 12.59
C GLY A 271 15.67 -1.35 12.57
N LYS A 272 16.36 -1.21 13.71
CA LYS A 272 17.67 -0.54 13.80
C LYS A 272 18.74 -1.25 12.97
N LEU A 273 18.77 -2.58 12.99
CA LEU A 273 19.70 -3.37 12.19
C LEU A 273 19.45 -3.19 10.69
N LEU A 274 18.19 -3.25 10.25
CA LEU A 274 17.80 -2.99 8.85
C LEU A 274 18.20 -1.58 8.42
N LEU A 275 18.00 -0.58 9.28
CA LEU A 275 18.41 0.79 9.01
C LEU A 275 19.93 0.92 8.83
N GLN A 276 20.71 0.20 9.65
CA GLN A 276 22.16 0.15 9.52
C GLN A 276 22.59 -0.49 8.19
N LEU A 277 21.98 -1.61 7.80
CA LEU A 277 22.24 -2.27 6.52
C LEU A 277 21.89 -1.34 5.34
N ALA A 278 20.75 -0.66 5.39
CA ALA A 278 20.31 0.27 4.35
C ALA A 278 21.28 1.44 4.16
N ARG A 279 21.86 1.97 5.24
CA ARG A 279 22.86 3.05 5.18
C ARG A 279 24.18 2.62 4.53
N THR A 280 24.50 1.32 4.57
CA THR A 280 25.72 0.78 3.96
C THR A 280 25.54 0.35 2.50
N ALA A 281 24.30 0.24 2.02
CA ALA A 281 24.00 -0.09 0.63
C ALA A 281 24.33 1.10 -0.30
N TYR A 282 24.88 0.80 -1.48
CA TYR A 282 25.15 1.80 -2.51
C TYR A 282 23.83 2.41 -2.97
N ASP A 283 23.66 3.73 -2.77
CA ASP A 283 22.46 4.54 -3.08
C ASP A 283 21.30 4.53 -2.05
N GLY A 284 21.49 3.94 -0.86
CA GLY A 284 20.47 4.00 0.20
C GLY A 284 19.15 3.35 -0.21
N ASP A 285 19.06 2.03 -0.05
CA ASP A 285 17.90 1.25 -0.48
C ASP A 285 16.62 1.73 0.22
N THR A 286 15.77 2.45 -0.53
CA THR A 286 14.52 3.02 -0.01
C THR A 286 13.57 1.94 0.49
N GLN A 287 13.55 0.76 -0.14
CA GLN A 287 12.69 -0.35 0.30
C GLN A 287 13.18 -0.89 1.63
N LEU A 288 14.49 -1.04 1.79
CA LEU A 288 15.07 -1.50 3.06
C LEU A 288 14.88 -0.47 4.19
N MET A 289 14.98 0.83 3.88
CA MET A 289 14.67 1.90 4.85
C MET A 289 13.19 1.93 5.24
N LEU A 290 12.29 1.71 4.28
CA LEU A 290 10.85 1.58 4.57
C LEU A 290 10.58 0.39 5.48
N LEU A 291 11.19 -0.76 5.18
CA LEU A 291 11.06 -1.97 5.99
C LEU A 291 11.57 -1.75 7.42
N ALA A 292 12.73 -1.11 7.55
CA ALA A 292 13.30 -0.72 8.84
C ALA A 292 12.35 0.17 9.65
N LEU A 293 11.79 1.22 9.02
CA LEU A 293 10.88 2.14 9.68
C LEU A 293 9.56 1.49 10.05
N ASN A 294 9.01 0.62 9.22
CA ASN A 294 7.80 -0.15 9.57
C ASN A 294 8.05 -0.98 10.83
N SER A 295 9.19 -1.67 10.94
CA SER A 295 9.54 -2.40 12.17
C SER A 295 9.71 -1.47 13.39
N ILE A 296 10.36 -0.32 13.24
CA ILE A 296 10.55 0.64 14.35
C ILE A 296 9.21 1.23 14.80
N ASN A 297 8.37 1.62 13.84
CA ASN A 297 7.10 2.29 14.08
C ASN A 297 6.09 1.37 14.80
N GLU A 298 6.10 0.06 14.52
CA GLU A 298 5.32 -0.94 15.27
C GLU A 298 5.63 -0.98 16.78
N ALA A 299 6.79 -0.46 17.18
CA ALA A 299 7.27 -0.41 18.56
C ALA A 299 7.53 1.03 19.04
N SER A 300 6.92 2.04 18.39
CA SER A 300 7.18 3.45 18.67
C SER A 300 6.81 3.84 20.10
N SER A 301 5.86 3.15 20.73
CA SER A 301 5.46 3.34 22.13
C SER A 301 6.58 3.06 23.13
N SER A 302 7.49 2.14 22.79
CA SER A 302 8.62 1.76 23.64
C SER A 302 9.86 2.64 23.44
N VAL A 303 9.83 3.57 22.49
CA VAL A 303 10.88 4.60 22.35
C VAL A 303 10.65 5.66 23.41
N CYS A 304 11.47 5.67 24.46
CA CYS A 304 11.34 6.62 25.58
C CYS A 304 12.21 7.87 25.41
N ASP A 305 13.34 7.77 24.71
CA ASP A 305 14.28 8.89 24.57
C ASP A 305 13.77 9.95 23.59
N ALA A 306 13.73 11.20 24.02
CA ALA A 306 13.21 12.31 23.23
C ALA A 306 14.08 12.61 22.00
N ILE A 307 15.40 12.42 22.10
CA ILE A 307 16.32 12.61 20.98
C ILE A 307 16.06 11.52 19.93
N GLU A 308 15.99 10.26 20.35
CA GLU A 308 15.67 9.14 19.47
C GLU A 308 14.31 9.31 18.77
N LYS A 309 13.26 9.79 19.46
CA LYS A 309 11.96 10.09 18.83
C LYS A 309 12.08 11.10 17.69
N VAL A 310 12.84 12.17 17.89
CA VAL A 310 13.08 13.21 16.88
C VAL A 310 13.84 12.63 15.69
N GLU A 311 14.86 11.80 15.93
CA GLU A 311 15.62 11.14 14.86
C GLU A 311 14.73 10.20 14.03
N ILE A 312 13.88 9.39 14.67
CA ILE A 312 12.95 8.48 13.97
C ILE A 312 11.90 9.29 13.20
N ALA A 313 11.35 10.36 13.78
CA ALA A 313 10.42 11.24 13.09
C ALA A 313 11.05 11.88 11.83
N GLN A 314 12.31 12.30 11.91
CA GLN A 314 13.05 12.85 10.78
C GLN A 314 13.27 11.79 9.68
N LEU A 315 13.56 10.54 10.06
CA LEU A 315 13.69 9.43 9.10
C LEU A 315 12.35 9.09 8.44
N ASN A 316 11.26 9.04 9.21
CA ASN A 316 9.90 8.88 8.71
C ASN A 316 9.55 9.96 7.68
N LEU A 317 9.87 11.22 7.96
CA LEU A 317 9.68 12.33 7.02
C LEU A 317 10.52 12.16 5.75
N ALA A 318 11.81 11.81 5.88
CA ALA A 318 12.72 11.67 4.74
C ALA A 318 12.31 10.51 3.82
N VAL A 319 12.11 9.32 4.37
CA VAL A 319 11.71 8.13 3.61
C VAL A 319 10.29 8.28 3.09
N GLY A 320 9.37 8.84 3.88
CA GLY A 320 8.01 9.14 3.44
C GLY A 320 7.97 9.99 2.17
N LYS A 321 8.82 11.03 2.07
CA LYS A 321 8.94 11.82 0.83
C LYS A 321 9.51 11.02 -0.34
N MET A 322 10.46 10.11 -0.09
CA MET A 322 11.00 9.24 -1.15
C MET A 322 9.93 8.28 -1.68
N ILE A 323 9.10 7.72 -0.81
CA ILE A 323 7.98 6.83 -1.14
C ILE A 323 6.85 7.61 -1.83
N MET A 324 6.55 8.82 -1.36
CA MET A 324 5.57 9.72 -1.97
C MET A 324 5.95 10.08 -3.42
N LYS A 325 7.24 10.28 -3.72
CA LYS A 325 7.74 10.47 -5.10
C LYS A 325 7.53 9.26 -6.01
N LYS A 326 7.29 8.08 -5.45
CA LYS A 326 6.91 6.85 -6.17
C LYS A 326 5.39 6.64 -6.23
N PHE A 327 4.60 7.66 -5.85
CA PHE A 327 3.13 7.63 -5.82
C PHE A 327 2.51 6.61 -4.84
N ALA A 328 3.29 6.08 -3.90
CA ALA A 328 2.79 5.17 -2.86
C ALA A 328 2.25 5.96 -1.66
N PHE A 329 1.15 6.68 -1.87
CA PHE A 329 0.63 7.66 -0.91
C PHE A 329 0.19 7.04 0.42
N THR A 330 -0.42 5.85 0.42
CA THR A 330 -0.86 5.15 1.65
C THR A 330 0.32 4.82 2.57
N GLN A 331 1.43 4.33 2.00
CA GLN A 331 2.65 4.04 2.76
C GLN A 331 3.31 5.34 3.25
N ALA A 332 3.34 6.37 2.41
CA ALA A 332 3.90 7.66 2.78
C ALA A 332 3.12 8.32 3.94
N SER A 333 1.78 8.35 3.88
CA SER A 333 0.95 8.90 4.96
C SER A 333 1.17 8.16 6.27
N ALA A 334 1.27 6.82 6.25
CA ALA A 334 1.55 6.05 7.46
C ALA A 334 2.89 6.45 8.11
N LEU A 335 3.94 6.67 7.32
CA LEU A 335 5.23 7.15 7.86
C LEU A 335 5.10 8.56 8.46
N PHE A 336 4.40 9.47 7.77
CA PHE A 336 4.22 10.83 8.27
C PHE A 336 3.35 10.88 9.54
N GLU A 337 2.30 10.04 9.64
CA GLU A 337 1.46 9.89 10.84
C GLU A 337 2.30 9.46 12.04
N HIS A 338 3.19 8.47 11.87
CA HIS A 338 4.13 8.06 12.93
C HIS A 338 5.12 9.17 13.28
N GLY A 339 5.58 9.94 12.30
CA GLY A 339 6.41 11.13 12.54
C GLY A 339 5.71 12.16 13.44
N VAL A 340 4.44 12.48 13.16
CA VAL A 340 3.63 13.38 13.99
C VAL A 340 3.42 12.80 15.40
N LEU A 341 3.07 11.52 15.49
CA LEU A 341 2.88 10.81 16.77
C LEU A 341 4.12 10.90 17.66
N LEU A 342 5.31 10.68 17.09
CA LEU A 342 6.59 10.69 17.82
C LEU A 342 6.97 12.07 18.37
N LEU A 343 6.63 13.14 17.64
CA LEU A 343 6.91 14.51 18.07
C LEU A 343 5.92 15.05 19.12
N GLY A 344 4.70 14.49 19.15
CA GLY A 344 3.61 14.91 20.02
C GLY A 344 2.89 16.15 19.47
N GLU A 345 1.55 16.17 19.53
CA GLU A 345 0.74 17.13 18.76
C GLU A 345 0.91 18.61 19.17
N GLU A 346 1.00 18.92 20.47
CA GLU A 346 1.03 20.33 20.91
C GLU A 346 2.45 20.89 21.02
N SER A 347 3.38 20.19 21.70
CA SER A 347 4.73 20.70 21.94
C SER A 347 5.62 20.72 20.69
N SER A 348 5.26 19.96 19.65
CA SER A 348 6.07 19.85 18.44
C SER A 348 6.05 21.12 17.58
N TRP A 349 4.97 21.91 17.60
CA TRP A 349 4.91 23.17 16.87
C TRP A 349 5.87 24.21 17.44
N ASP A 350 6.10 24.20 18.76
CA ASP A 350 7.05 25.11 19.42
C ASP A 350 8.50 24.62 19.31
N LEU A 351 8.74 23.33 19.55
CA LEU A 351 10.09 22.77 19.64
C LEU A 351 10.69 22.36 18.29
N GLN A 352 9.85 21.91 17.35
CA GLN A 352 10.25 21.30 16.08
C GLN A 352 9.47 21.87 14.88
N TYR A 353 9.11 23.17 14.95
CA TYR A 353 8.23 23.86 14.00
C TYR A 353 8.38 23.43 12.54
N ASN A 354 9.59 23.52 11.98
CA ASN A 354 9.84 23.22 10.57
C ASN A 354 9.53 21.76 10.21
N MET A 355 9.91 20.82 11.07
CA MET A 355 9.69 19.40 10.83
C MET A 355 8.20 19.05 10.99
N THR A 356 7.54 19.62 12.00
CA THR A 356 6.10 19.47 12.23
C THR A 356 5.30 20.02 11.04
N LEU A 357 5.60 21.24 10.61
CA LEU A 357 4.99 21.86 9.43
C LEU A 357 5.15 20.97 8.20
N GLU A 358 6.34 20.42 7.97
CA GLU A 358 6.62 19.61 6.79
C GLU A 358 5.93 18.24 6.84
N LEU A 359 5.86 17.60 8.01
CA LEU A 359 5.09 16.37 8.24
C LEU A 359 3.60 16.59 7.95
N HIS A 360 2.99 17.62 8.55
CA HIS A 360 1.58 17.93 8.32
C HIS A 360 1.33 18.32 6.86
N SER A 361 2.24 19.04 6.21
CA SER A 361 2.11 19.39 4.79
C SER A 361 2.12 18.15 3.89
N CYS A 362 3.05 17.21 4.14
CA CYS A 362 3.11 15.95 3.41
C CYS A 362 1.92 15.02 3.71
N LEU A 363 1.38 15.04 4.94
CA LEU A 363 0.14 14.34 5.29
C LEU A 363 -1.05 14.87 4.52
N ALA A 364 -1.28 16.18 4.57
CA ALA A 364 -2.37 16.83 3.85
C ALA A 364 -2.31 16.50 2.36
N GLN A 365 -1.12 16.57 1.75
CA GLN A 365 -0.92 16.21 0.35
C GLN A 365 -1.22 14.72 0.10
N SER A 366 -0.72 13.82 0.94
CA SER A 366 -0.93 12.38 0.79
C SER A 366 -2.41 11.99 0.92
N PHE A 367 -3.12 12.58 1.89
CA PHE A 367 -4.57 12.38 2.05
C PHE A 367 -5.36 12.91 0.85
N ASN A 368 -4.96 14.05 0.29
CA ASN A 368 -5.61 14.59 -0.90
C ASN A 368 -5.50 13.62 -2.09
N TYR A 369 -4.32 13.04 -2.33
CA TYR A 369 -4.11 12.07 -3.41
C TYR A 369 -4.78 10.70 -3.17
N GLN A 370 -5.14 10.37 -1.93
CA GLN A 370 -5.92 9.19 -1.58
C GLN A 370 -7.44 9.45 -1.60
N GLY A 371 -7.89 10.66 -1.95
CA GLY A 371 -9.30 11.07 -1.86
C GLY A 371 -9.82 11.25 -0.43
N ARG A 372 -8.95 11.20 0.59
CA ARG A 372 -9.25 11.44 2.01
C ARG A 372 -9.37 12.94 2.31
N PHE A 373 -10.28 13.62 1.61
CA PHE A 373 -10.38 15.09 1.60
C PHE A 373 -10.69 15.70 2.98
N ALA A 374 -11.53 15.04 3.78
CA ALA A 374 -11.88 15.51 5.11
C ALA A 374 -10.65 15.56 6.05
N GLU A 375 -9.82 14.53 6.00
CA GLU A 375 -8.59 14.44 6.79
C GLU A 375 -7.56 15.43 6.28
N SER A 376 -7.41 15.55 4.97
CA SER A 376 -6.55 16.56 4.37
C SER A 376 -6.93 17.99 4.83
N GLN A 377 -8.22 18.35 4.79
CA GLN A 377 -8.70 19.65 5.28
C GLN A 377 -8.44 19.85 6.76
N ALA A 378 -8.65 18.81 7.59
CA ALA A 378 -8.37 18.87 9.01
C ALA A 378 -6.87 19.14 9.27
N THR A 379 -5.99 18.44 8.55
CA THR A 379 -4.53 18.65 8.64
C THR A 379 -4.14 20.06 8.19
N VAL A 380 -4.70 20.58 7.08
CA VAL A 380 -4.39 21.96 6.64
C VAL A 380 -4.89 23.00 7.65
N LYS A 381 -6.05 22.78 8.29
CA LYS A 381 -6.53 23.66 9.38
C LYS A 381 -5.61 23.65 10.58
N GLN A 382 -5.02 22.50 10.93
CA GLN A 382 -4.00 22.42 11.98
C GLN A 382 -2.75 23.24 11.61
N ILE A 383 -2.31 23.17 10.36
CA ILE A 383 -1.19 24.00 9.88
C ILE A 383 -1.53 25.49 10.04
N LEU A 384 -2.68 25.93 9.51
CA LEU A 384 -3.12 27.33 9.58
C LEU A 384 -3.24 27.86 11.02
N ALA A 385 -3.60 27.00 11.99
CA ALA A 385 -3.68 27.37 13.39
C ALA A 385 -2.32 27.65 14.04
N HIS A 386 -1.22 27.08 13.49
CA HIS A 386 0.12 27.15 14.07
C HIS A 386 1.14 27.88 13.19
N THR A 387 0.78 28.32 11.98
CA THR A 387 1.70 29.04 11.11
C THR A 387 2.20 30.33 11.76
N THR A 388 3.52 30.47 11.89
CA THR A 388 4.15 31.64 12.55
C THR A 388 4.61 32.69 11.55
N ASN A 389 4.67 32.35 10.27
CA ASN A 389 5.04 33.26 9.21
C ASN A 389 4.10 33.16 8.00
N PHE A 390 4.13 34.24 7.24
CA PHE A 390 3.27 34.48 6.10
C PHE A 390 3.47 33.47 4.95
N ASN A 391 4.69 32.99 4.71
CA ASN A 391 4.95 32.08 3.59
C ASN A 391 4.30 30.73 3.85
N ASP A 392 4.39 30.24 5.08
CA ASP A 392 3.83 28.96 5.49
C ASP A 392 2.29 29.02 5.52
N GLU A 393 1.73 30.14 6.00
CA GLU A 393 0.28 30.39 5.96
C GLU A 393 -0.27 30.36 4.53
N ILE A 394 0.40 31.04 3.59
CA ILE A 394 0.01 31.04 2.18
C ILE A 394 0.14 29.64 1.55
N ALA A 395 1.21 28.90 1.87
CA ALA A 395 1.37 27.54 1.39
C ALA A 395 0.20 26.65 1.87
N ALA A 396 -0.24 26.82 3.12
CA ALA A 396 -1.38 26.12 3.67
C ALA A 396 -2.70 26.50 2.98
N TYR A 397 -2.95 27.78 2.68
CA TYR A 397 -4.13 28.15 1.87
C TYR A 397 -4.08 27.56 0.45
N ILE A 398 -2.90 27.51 -0.18
CA ILE A 398 -2.75 26.88 -1.50
C ILE A 398 -3.10 25.38 -1.41
N ALA A 399 -2.63 24.69 -0.36
CA ALA A 399 -2.99 23.29 -0.11
C ALA A 399 -4.50 23.11 0.14
N MET A 400 -5.13 24.00 0.91
CA MET A 400 -6.59 24.00 1.11
C MET A 400 -7.33 24.13 -0.23
N LEU A 401 -6.88 25.02 -1.11
CA LEU A 401 -7.47 25.21 -2.44
C LEU A 401 -7.31 23.96 -3.32
N ASP A 402 -6.17 23.26 -3.25
CA ASP A 402 -5.97 21.99 -3.94
C ASP A 402 -7.01 20.94 -3.51
N VAL A 403 -7.27 20.85 -2.21
CA VAL A 403 -8.25 19.89 -1.66
C VAL A 403 -9.67 20.25 -2.07
N LEU A 404 -10.07 21.52 -1.91
CA LEU A 404 -11.42 21.97 -2.27
C LEU A 404 -11.69 21.83 -3.77
N THR A 405 -10.67 22.04 -4.61
CA THR A 405 -10.80 21.84 -6.06
C THR A 405 -10.91 20.35 -6.40
N ALA A 406 -10.16 19.48 -5.72
CA ALA A 406 -10.24 18.03 -5.93
C ALA A 406 -11.57 17.42 -5.44
N GLU A 407 -12.17 17.98 -4.38
CA GLU A 407 -13.49 17.60 -3.86
C GLU A 407 -14.68 18.23 -4.64
N ASP A 408 -14.41 19.01 -5.69
CA ASP A 408 -15.41 19.76 -6.47
C ASP A 408 -16.24 20.78 -5.66
N LYS A 409 -15.69 21.26 -4.54
CA LYS A 409 -16.27 22.33 -3.71
C LYS A 409 -15.89 23.71 -4.23
N GLN A 410 -16.27 23.99 -5.48
CA GLN A 410 -15.84 25.19 -6.21
C GLN A 410 -16.20 26.49 -5.50
N ARG A 411 -17.39 26.59 -4.89
CA ARG A 411 -17.82 27.80 -4.14
C ARG A 411 -16.94 28.05 -2.93
N GLU A 412 -16.64 27.02 -2.14
CA GLU A 412 -15.75 27.14 -0.98
C GLU A 412 -14.31 27.47 -1.42
N ALA A 413 -13.86 26.93 -2.55
CA ALA A 413 -12.55 27.25 -3.12
C ALA A 413 -12.46 28.73 -3.54
N VAL A 414 -13.49 29.26 -4.20
CA VAL A 414 -13.59 30.69 -4.52
C VAL A 414 -13.59 31.53 -3.25
N ASP A 415 -14.37 31.15 -2.25
CA ASP A 415 -14.42 31.84 -0.96
C ASP A 415 -13.03 31.92 -0.30
N THR A 416 -12.33 30.79 -0.29
CA THR A 416 -10.97 30.65 0.22
C THR A 416 -9.97 31.51 -0.56
N CYS A 417 -10.08 31.57 -1.90
CA CYS A 417 -9.25 32.43 -2.74
C CYS A 417 -9.38 33.92 -2.35
N PHE A 418 -10.61 34.42 -2.23
CA PHE A 418 -10.86 35.81 -1.83
C PHE A 418 -10.35 36.10 -0.41
N TYR A 419 -10.55 35.16 0.53
CA TYR A 419 -10.03 35.31 1.88
C TYR A 419 -8.50 35.41 1.87
N ALA A 420 -7.81 34.48 1.18
CA ALA A 420 -6.35 34.48 1.09
C ALA A 420 -5.81 35.74 0.39
N LEU A 421 -6.45 36.22 -0.68
CA LEU A 421 -6.10 37.50 -1.33
C LEU A 421 -6.25 38.69 -0.37
N GLY A 422 -7.30 38.70 0.47
CA GLY A 422 -7.46 39.68 1.54
C GLY A 422 -6.29 39.71 2.51
N GLN A 423 -5.80 38.54 2.95
CA GLN A 423 -4.61 38.42 3.80
C GLN A 423 -3.32 38.88 3.10
N LEU A 424 -3.26 38.75 1.77
CA LEU A 424 -2.18 39.28 0.94
C LEU A 424 -2.23 40.80 0.76
N GLY A 425 -3.28 41.47 1.22
CA GLY A 425 -3.52 42.91 1.03
C GLY A 425 -4.18 43.25 -0.31
N GLU A 426 -4.67 42.26 -1.04
CA GLU A 426 -5.31 42.39 -2.34
C GLU A 426 -6.83 42.22 -2.18
N SER A 427 -7.53 43.33 -1.95
CA SER A 427 -8.99 43.31 -1.80
C SER A 427 -9.67 43.37 -3.17
N ILE A 428 -10.19 42.22 -3.61
CA ILE A 428 -11.07 42.15 -4.78
C ILE A 428 -12.51 42.28 -4.30
N ASN A 429 -13.20 43.32 -4.78
CA ASN A 429 -14.61 43.49 -4.48
C ASN A 429 -15.42 42.44 -5.23
N ARG A 430 -16.07 41.51 -4.52
CA ARG A 430 -16.92 40.47 -5.12
C ARG A 430 -18.13 41.04 -5.86
N LYS A 431 -18.70 42.15 -5.36
CA LYS A 431 -19.84 42.81 -5.99
C LYS A 431 -19.33 43.85 -6.98
N THR A 432 -18.93 43.40 -8.16
CA THR A 432 -18.58 44.30 -9.26
C THR A 432 -19.82 44.66 -10.09
N ASN A 433 -19.89 45.90 -10.55
CA ASN A 433 -20.85 46.33 -11.57
C ASN A 433 -20.08 46.68 -12.86
N VAL A 434 -20.80 46.83 -13.97
CA VAL A 434 -20.19 47.14 -15.29
C VAL A 434 -19.31 48.41 -15.23
N PHE A 435 -19.68 49.38 -14.39
CA PHE A 435 -18.90 50.61 -14.19
C PHE A 435 -17.55 50.34 -13.50
N HIS A 436 -17.51 49.50 -12.46
CA HIS A 436 -16.27 49.09 -11.81
C HIS A 436 -15.34 48.35 -12.77
N VAL A 437 -15.89 47.43 -13.57
CA VAL A 437 -15.12 46.72 -14.60
C VAL A 437 -14.57 47.69 -15.64
N ALA A 438 -15.38 48.64 -16.12
CA ALA A 438 -14.95 49.66 -17.07
C ALA A 438 -13.83 50.56 -16.51
N CYS A 439 -13.96 51.02 -15.26
CA CYS A 439 -12.91 51.80 -14.59
C CYS A 439 -11.61 51.01 -14.46
N SER A 440 -11.68 49.74 -14.03
CA SER A 440 -10.50 48.87 -13.94
C SER A 440 -9.86 48.64 -15.30
N ALA A 441 -10.66 48.43 -16.36
CA ALA A 441 -10.16 48.27 -17.72
C ALA A 441 -9.42 49.54 -18.21
N VAL A 442 -9.98 50.72 -17.96
CA VAL A 442 -9.33 52.00 -18.29
C VAL A 442 -8.02 52.17 -17.51
N HIS A 443 -8.01 51.85 -16.21
CA HIS A 443 -6.81 51.93 -15.39
C HIS A 443 -5.70 50.98 -15.87
N THR A 444 -6.06 49.75 -16.23
CA THR A 444 -5.14 48.77 -16.83
C THR A 444 -4.62 49.28 -18.18
N MET A 445 -5.48 49.79 -19.06
CA MET A 445 -5.06 50.37 -20.35
C MET A 445 -4.05 51.51 -20.14
N ILE A 446 -4.30 52.43 -19.21
CA ILE A 446 -3.38 53.54 -18.89
C ILE A 446 -2.05 53.00 -18.38
N SER A 447 -2.07 52.02 -17.47
CA SER A 447 -0.87 51.41 -16.89
C SER A 447 -0.04 50.64 -17.93
N MET A 448 -0.70 50.12 -18.96
CA MET A 448 -0.10 49.39 -20.09
C MET A 448 0.37 50.31 -21.22
N ARG A 449 0.00 51.61 -21.25
CA ARG A 449 0.39 52.56 -22.31
C ARG A 449 1.90 52.71 -22.51
N ARG A 450 2.71 52.43 -21.48
CA ARG A 450 4.18 52.45 -21.54
C ARG A 450 4.79 51.20 -22.17
N PHE A 451 3.98 50.17 -22.42
CA PHE A 451 4.38 48.88 -22.98
C PHE A 451 3.77 48.72 -24.39
N THR A 452 4.22 49.54 -25.34
CA THR A 452 3.71 49.57 -26.72
C THR A 452 4.30 48.49 -27.63
N ASN A 453 5.42 47.87 -27.26
CA ASN A 453 6.02 46.73 -27.97
C ASN A 453 6.11 45.52 -27.03
N HIS A 454 5.83 44.32 -27.53
CA HIS A 454 5.85 43.06 -26.77
C HIS A 454 7.23 42.82 -26.11
N ASP A 455 8.31 43.21 -26.79
CA ASP A 455 9.68 43.09 -26.30
C ASP A 455 9.91 43.85 -24.98
N ASN A 456 9.21 44.96 -24.76
CA ASN A 456 9.35 45.77 -23.54
C ASN A 456 8.70 45.11 -22.31
N VAL A 457 7.74 44.20 -22.51
CA VAL A 457 7.11 43.43 -21.43
C VAL A 457 8.02 42.25 -21.05
N PHE A 458 8.58 41.55 -22.03
CA PHE A 458 9.54 40.47 -21.77
C PHE A 458 10.88 40.97 -21.21
N ALA A 459 11.22 42.24 -21.42
CA ALA A 459 12.37 42.90 -20.82
C ALA A 459 12.16 43.34 -19.35
N LEU A 460 10.95 43.20 -18.79
CA LEU A 460 10.72 43.51 -17.39
C LEU A 460 11.49 42.55 -16.47
N PRO A 461 11.98 43.03 -15.31
CA PRO A 461 12.60 42.16 -14.33
C PRO A 461 11.59 41.11 -13.85
N ARG A 462 12.10 39.90 -13.57
CA ARG A 462 11.27 38.85 -12.97
C ARG A 462 10.70 39.34 -11.64
N MET A 463 9.43 39.02 -11.39
CA MET A 463 8.79 39.28 -10.11
C MET A 463 9.49 38.48 -9.01
N THR A 464 10.04 39.19 -8.02
CA THR A 464 10.76 38.59 -6.88
C THR A 464 10.03 38.79 -5.55
N ASP A 465 9.01 39.65 -5.50
CA ASP A 465 8.22 39.88 -4.30
C ASP A 465 7.39 38.62 -3.95
N PRO A 466 7.60 38.00 -2.77
CA PRO A 466 6.93 36.76 -2.40
C PRO A 466 5.41 36.93 -2.23
N LYS A 467 4.94 38.09 -1.75
CA LYS A 467 3.51 38.39 -1.61
C LYS A 467 2.84 38.47 -2.98
N LYS A 468 3.49 39.14 -3.93
CA LYS A 468 2.97 39.24 -5.31
C LYS A 468 3.02 37.90 -6.04
N LEU A 469 4.07 37.09 -5.85
CA LEU A 469 4.13 35.73 -6.39
C LEU A 469 3.02 34.83 -5.83
N ALA A 470 2.76 34.91 -4.52
CA ALA A 470 1.63 34.23 -3.89
C ALA A 470 0.28 34.69 -4.43
N THR A 471 0.11 36.00 -4.59
CA THR A 471 -1.08 36.62 -5.20
C THR A 471 -1.34 36.04 -6.58
N MET A 472 -0.33 36.00 -7.44
CA MET A 472 -0.46 35.46 -8.79
C MET A 472 -0.85 33.98 -8.80
N LYS A 473 -0.35 33.17 -7.85
CA LYS A 473 -0.75 31.75 -7.72
C LYS A 473 -2.22 31.61 -7.35
N ILE A 474 -2.72 32.40 -6.40
CA ILE A 474 -4.13 32.35 -5.98
C ILE A 474 -5.03 32.90 -7.08
N LEU A 475 -4.65 33.99 -7.74
CA LEU A 475 -5.38 34.55 -8.89
C LEU A 475 -5.51 33.56 -10.04
N GLY A 476 -4.45 32.81 -10.36
CA GLY A 476 -4.52 31.79 -11.42
C GLY A 476 -5.47 30.64 -11.08
N ARG A 477 -5.58 30.26 -9.80
CA ARG A 477 -6.57 29.29 -9.33
C ARG A 477 -7.98 29.85 -9.40
N LEU A 478 -8.18 31.08 -8.92
CA LEU A 478 -9.47 31.77 -8.97
C LEU A 478 -9.99 31.90 -10.41
N SER A 479 -9.15 32.30 -11.36
CA SER A 479 -9.56 32.40 -12.78
C SER A 479 -9.96 31.06 -13.38
N THR A 480 -9.34 29.97 -12.92
CA THR A 480 -9.68 28.61 -13.36
C THR A 480 -11.04 28.20 -12.78
N LEU A 481 -11.29 28.46 -11.49
CA LEU A 481 -12.56 28.14 -10.82
C LEU A 481 -13.74 28.93 -11.40
N GLU A 482 -13.57 30.22 -11.70
CA GLU A 482 -14.63 31.05 -12.31
C GLU A 482 -15.04 30.58 -13.71
N PHE A 483 -14.10 30.04 -14.49
CA PHE A 483 -14.41 29.46 -15.79
C PHE A 483 -15.36 28.25 -15.68
N PHE A 484 -15.20 27.42 -14.64
CA PHE A 484 -16.04 26.24 -14.42
C PHE A 484 -17.41 26.56 -13.81
N LEU A 485 -17.51 27.58 -12.97
CA LEU A 485 -18.80 28.01 -12.38
C LEU A 485 -19.73 28.72 -13.37
N GLY A 486 -19.20 29.16 -14.52
CA GLY A 486 -19.91 30.04 -15.45
C GLY A 486 -20.05 31.42 -14.84
N GLY A 487 -19.45 32.44 -15.47
CA GLY A 487 -19.18 33.78 -14.89
C GLY A 487 -20.37 34.65 -14.42
N GLY A 488 -21.54 34.07 -14.10
CA GLY A 488 -22.68 34.73 -13.49
C GLY A 488 -23.04 34.28 -12.06
N GLU A 489 -22.37 33.26 -11.48
CA GLU A 489 -22.72 32.72 -10.15
C GLU A 489 -21.75 33.06 -8.99
N VAL A 490 -20.70 33.87 -9.22
CA VAL A 490 -19.70 34.25 -8.21
C VAL A 490 -19.92 35.65 -7.63
#